data_AF-A0A7Y6UEG5-F1
#
_entry.id   AF-A0A7Y6UEG5-F1
#
_cell.length_a   1.000
_cell.length_b   1.000
_cell.length_c   1.000
_cell.angle_alpha   90.00
_cell.angle_beta   90.00
_cell.angle_gamma   90.00
#
_symmetry.space_group_name_H-M   'P 1'
#
loop_
_entity.id
_entity.type
_entity.pdbx_description
1 polymer ?
#
loop_
_entity_poly.entity_id
_entity_poly.type
_entity_poly.pdbx_seq_one_letter_code
_entity_poly.pdbx_strand_id
1 'polypeptide(L)'
;MRLLPLALGVLWPAIAIAGASEEELASPTQVDESEDILIARIIHTPRLPAAGDAVFELLGRLLEDGRISELHEWVERLADDPVITFRRPELAGRLREMQIQFAREDADELERAARKTHASADYGRCADTYASLADRLAETDVANSYWKQRQLSEMRYNAAVCAEHAGHPLTALSLYRRVAEADEALAEQASVRFVRLLGALPQIGIARLTGAPISTVELPRHEYNFPDDIIEF
;
A
#
# COMPACT_ATOMS: atom_id res chain seq x y z
N MET A 1 -10.55 42.26 -26.07
CA MET A 1 -11.11 41.84 -24.76
C MET A 1 -10.28 40.61 -24.32
N ARG A 2 -9.80 40.41 -23.07
CA ARG A 2 -10.46 40.40 -21.74
C ARG A 2 -11.59 39.34 -21.69
N LEU A 3 -11.64 38.30 -20.85
CA LEU A 3 -10.80 37.72 -19.75
C LEU A 3 -10.97 36.15 -19.83
N LEU A 4 -10.52 35.21 -18.97
CA LEU A 4 -9.65 35.09 -17.76
C LEU A 4 -9.31 33.58 -17.57
N PRO A 5 -8.08 33.15 -17.19
CA PRO A 5 -7.85 31.79 -16.68
C PRO A 5 -7.91 31.70 -15.13
N LEU A 6 -8.43 30.59 -14.61
CA LEU A 6 -8.30 30.13 -13.22
C LEU A 6 -7.48 28.82 -13.24
N ALA A 7 -6.40 28.55 -12.50
CA ALA A 7 -5.91 28.99 -11.18
C ALA A 7 -6.32 28.09 -10.01
N LEU A 8 -5.61 26.96 -9.86
CA LEU A 8 -5.39 26.14 -8.66
C LEU A 8 -4.15 25.25 -8.94
N GLY A 9 -3.24 24.98 -8.00
CA GLY A 9 -3.19 25.50 -6.64
C GLY A 9 -2.33 24.71 -5.64
N VAL A 10 -1.24 24.07 -6.06
CA VAL A 10 -0.35 23.31 -5.15
C VAL A 10 0.99 24.04 -5.01
N LEU A 11 1.21 24.67 -3.85
CA LEU A 11 2.44 25.38 -3.51
C LEU A 11 3.31 24.51 -2.61
N TRP A 12 4.36 23.92 -3.18
CA TRP A 12 5.50 23.42 -2.41
C TRP A 12 6.45 24.61 -2.16
N PRO A 13 6.80 24.94 -0.90
CA PRO A 13 7.71 26.04 -0.63
C PRO A 13 9.15 25.63 -0.96
N ALA A 14 9.69 26.15 -2.07
CA ALA A 14 11.13 26.10 -2.33
C ALA A 14 11.84 27.07 -1.38
N ILE A 15 12.74 26.58 -0.54
CA ILE A 15 13.51 27.42 0.39
C ILE A 15 14.61 28.14 -0.39
N ALA A 16 14.41 29.43 -0.64
CA ALA A 16 15.40 30.29 -1.27
C ALA A 16 16.46 30.74 -0.25
N ILE A 17 17.73 30.46 -0.51
CA ILE A 17 18.85 30.92 0.31
C ILE A 17 19.07 32.42 0.05
N ALA A 18 18.73 33.26 1.03
CA ALA A 18 19.09 34.67 1.07
C ALA A 18 20.13 34.91 2.18
N GLY A 19 21.16 35.71 1.90
CA GLY A 19 22.28 35.92 2.81
C GLY A 19 21.89 36.66 4.09
N ALA A 20 22.48 36.26 5.21
CA ALA A 20 22.28 36.91 6.50
C ALA A 20 22.98 38.28 6.58
N SER A 21 22.32 39.24 7.22
CA SER A 21 22.96 40.34 7.94
C SER A 21 22.88 40.05 9.43
N GLU A 22 23.91 40.41 10.19
CA GLU A 22 24.06 40.05 11.60
C GLU A 22 23.03 40.76 12.50
N GLU A 23 22.33 40.00 13.35
CA GLU A 23 21.84 40.51 14.65
C GLU A 23 21.72 39.34 15.64
N GLU A 24 22.20 39.53 16.87
CA GLU A 24 22.27 38.47 17.88
C GLU A 24 20.91 38.15 18.50
N LEU A 25 20.35 36.98 18.18
CA LEU A 25 19.37 36.32 19.02
C LEU A 25 19.91 34.96 19.46
N ALA A 26 19.82 34.69 20.76
CA ALA A 26 20.46 33.54 21.39
C ALA A 26 19.99 32.23 20.75
N SER A 27 20.94 31.42 20.27
CA SER A 27 20.67 30.09 19.73
C SER A 27 19.89 29.26 20.75
N PRO A 28 18.66 28.82 20.45
CA PRO A 28 18.08 27.70 21.19
C PRO A 28 18.97 26.51 20.90
N THR A 29 19.63 25.97 21.93
CA THR A 29 20.55 24.84 21.76
C THR A 29 19.76 23.69 21.13
N GLN A 30 20.10 23.33 19.88
CA GLN A 30 19.63 22.07 19.31
C GLN A 30 20.31 20.96 20.12
N VAL A 31 19.60 20.53 21.16
CA VAL A 31 19.92 19.30 21.87
C VAL A 31 19.61 18.18 20.91
N ASP A 32 20.66 17.50 20.48
CA ASP A 32 20.58 16.22 19.80
C ASP A 32 20.05 15.18 20.81
N GLU A 33 18.73 15.21 21.05
CA GLU A 33 18.05 14.21 21.87
C GLU A 33 18.20 12.86 21.15
N SER A 34 19.03 11.99 21.71
CA SER A 34 19.21 10.63 21.20
C SER A 34 17.88 9.87 21.20
N GLU A 35 17.76 8.90 20.32
CA GLU A 35 16.49 8.20 20.07
C GLU A 35 15.94 7.54 21.33
N ASP A 36 16.78 6.98 22.20
CA ASP A 36 16.39 6.44 23.51
C ASP A 36 15.64 7.46 24.38
N ILE A 37 16.04 8.74 24.33
CA ILE A 37 15.41 9.84 25.06
C ILE A 37 14.05 10.18 24.44
N LEU A 38 13.98 10.27 23.11
CA LEU A 38 12.72 10.44 22.37
C LEU A 38 11.74 9.29 22.64
N ILE A 39 12.19 8.03 22.61
CA ILE A 39 11.42 6.82 22.91
C ILE A 39 10.90 6.84 24.35
N ALA A 40 11.78 7.08 25.33
CA ALA A 40 11.37 7.19 26.74
C ALA A 40 10.37 8.34 26.96
N ARG A 41 10.56 9.47 26.27
CA ARG A 41 9.65 10.62 26.28
C ARG A 41 8.29 10.26 25.64
N ILE A 42 8.25 9.54 24.53
CA ILE A 42 7.01 9.07 23.89
C ILE A 42 6.22 8.15 24.84
N ILE A 43 6.87 7.17 25.45
CA ILE A 43 6.23 6.18 26.33
C ILE A 43 5.77 6.79 27.66
N HIS A 44 6.51 7.75 28.22
CA HIS A 44 6.27 8.24 29.60
C HIS A 44 5.67 9.65 29.72
N THR A 45 5.48 10.41 28.62
CA THR A 45 4.95 11.79 28.71
C THR A 45 3.44 11.82 29.00
N PRO A 46 2.98 12.41 30.13
CA PRO A 46 1.55 12.47 30.45
C PRO A 46 0.80 13.59 29.69
N ARG A 47 1.50 14.47 28.95
CA ARG A 47 0.91 15.58 28.17
C ARG A 47 0.95 15.28 26.67
N LEU A 48 -0.21 14.86 26.16
CA LEU A 48 -0.39 14.26 24.84
C LEU A 48 0.09 15.03 23.59
N PRO A 49 0.10 16.38 23.50
CA PRO A 49 0.60 17.07 22.32
C PRO A 49 2.06 16.74 22.02
N ALA A 50 2.95 17.04 22.98
CA ALA A 50 4.40 16.92 22.84
C ALA A 50 4.92 15.47 22.70
N ALA A 51 4.06 14.47 22.91
CA ALA A 51 4.35 13.07 22.64
C ALA A 51 4.08 12.71 21.17
N GLY A 52 3.00 13.22 20.57
CA GLY A 52 2.74 13.00 19.14
C GLY A 52 3.69 13.79 18.24
N ASP A 53 4.08 14.99 18.67
CA ASP A 53 5.10 15.77 17.97
C ASP A 53 6.46 15.03 18.00
N ALA A 54 6.82 14.44 19.15
CA ALA A 54 8.01 13.59 19.31
C ALA A 54 7.95 12.29 18.47
N VAL A 55 6.78 11.66 18.31
CA VAL A 55 6.62 10.52 17.39
C VAL A 55 6.91 10.94 15.95
N PHE A 56 6.32 12.04 15.47
CA PHE A 56 6.60 12.52 14.12
C PHE A 56 8.05 13.00 13.93
N GLU A 57 8.68 13.55 14.97
CA GLU A 57 10.09 13.92 14.96
C GLU A 57 10.99 12.68 14.82
N LEU A 58 10.76 11.62 15.60
CA LEU A 58 11.50 10.36 15.51
C LEU A 58 11.33 9.71 14.12
N LEU A 59 10.08 9.60 13.64
CA LEU A 59 9.79 9.02 12.32
C LEU A 59 10.34 9.88 11.17
N GLY A 60 10.39 11.20 11.34
CA GLY A 60 11.02 12.13 10.40
C GLY A 60 12.53 11.90 10.31
N ARG A 61 13.23 11.86 11.45
CA ARG A 61 14.68 11.57 11.49
C ARG A 61 15.02 10.21 10.89
N LEU A 62 14.27 9.15 11.24
CA LEU A 62 14.48 7.81 10.68
C LEU A 62 14.27 7.76 9.14
N LEU A 63 13.40 8.60 8.60
CA LEU A 63 13.21 8.75 7.15
C LEU A 63 14.33 9.57 6.50
N GLU A 64 14.76 10.68 7.12
CA GLU A 64 15.84 11.55 6.64
C GLU A 64 17.21 10.85 6.66
N ASP A 65 17.49 10.05 7.69
CA ASP A 65 18.68 9.19 7.80
C ASP A 65 18.63 7.94 6.87
N GLY A 66 17.50 7.69 6.21
CA GLY A 66 17.31 6.51 5.35
C GLY A 66 17.22 5.18 6.10
N ARG A 67 16.88 5.18 7.39
CA ARG A 67 16.79 4.01 8.28
C ARG A 67 15.43 3.31 8.16
N ILE A 68 15.06 2.98 6.92
CA ILE A 68 13.72 2.50 6.53
C ILE A 68 13.29 1.23 7.29
N SER A 69 14.21 0.30 7.58
CA SER A 69 13.88 -0.91 8.36
C SER A 69 13.46 -0.60 9.81
N GLU A 70 14.07 0.41 10.43
CA GLU A 70 13.73 0.86 11.78
C GLU A 70 12.44 1.72 11.75
N LEU A 71 12.25 2.50 10.68
CA LEU A 71 11.00 3.21 10.39
C LEU A 71 9.81 2.25 10.26
N HIS A 72 9.96 1.13 9.55
CA HIS A 72 8.98 0.04 9.51
C HIS A 72 8.71 -0.50 10.91
N GLU A 73 9.75 -0.88 11.67
CA GLU A 73 9.59 -1.47 13.01
C GLU A 73 8.84 -0.53 13.98
N TRP A 74 9.15 0.78 13.95
CA TRP A 74 8.44 1.76 14.78
C TRP A 74 7.01 2.00 14.31
N VAL A 75 6.74 2.01 13.01
CA VAL A 75 5.37 2.18 12.47
C VAL A 75 4.50 0.94 12.75
N GLU A 76 5.04 -0.28 12.64
CA GLU A 76 4.36 -1.49 13.09
C GLU A 76 4.05 -1.43 14.60
N ARG A 77 5.06 -1.11 15.43
CA ARG A 77 4.94 -1.06 16.89
C ARG A 77 3.94 0.00 17.39
N LEU A 78 3.84 1.16 16.74
CA LEU A 78 3.09 2.31 17.26
C LEU A 78 1.64 2.41 16.76
N ALA A 79 1.28 1.85 15.60
CA ALA A 79 -0.09 1.99 15.05
C ALA A 79 -1.14 1.12 15.77
N ASP A 80 -0.69 0.04 16.41
CA ASP A 80 -1.52 -0.87 17.21
C ASP A 80 -1.22 -0.77 18.72
N ASP A 81 -0.39 0.18 19.13
CA ASP A 81 -0.25 0.51 20.55
C ASP A 81 -1.60 1.02 21.10
N PRO A 82 -2.11 0.43 22.21
CA PRO A 82 -3.43 0.77 22.73
C PRO A 82 -3.49 2.15 23.40
N VAL A 83 -2.35 2.70 23.85
CA VAL A 83 -2.28 4.04 24.43
C VAL A 83 -2.35 5.09 23.32
N ILE A 84 -1.64 4.89 22.21
CA ILE A 84 -1.71 5.73 21.01
C ILE A 84 -3.10 5.64 20.38
N THR A 85 -3.59 4.43 20.12
CA THR A 85 -4.92 4.19 19.54
C THR A 85 -6.03 4.86 20.35
N PHE A 86 -6.01 4.74 21.69
CA PHE A 86 -7.05 5.34 22.54
C PHE A 86 -6.90 6.86 22.75
N ARG A 87 -5.68 7.40 22.79
CA ARG A 87 -5.43 8.81 23.16
C ARG A 87 -5.11 9.75 21.99
N ARG A 88 -4.78 9.21 20.81
CA ARG A 88 -4.37 9.93 19.60
C ARG A 88 -4.87 9.20 18.34
N PRO A 89 -6.20 9.03 18.16
CA PRO A 89 -6.75 8.26 17.03
C PRO A 89 -6.32 8.80 15.66
N GLU A 90 -6.03 10.11 15.54
CA GLU A 90 -5.53 10.74 14.31
C GLU A 90 -4.07 10.35 13.99
N LEU A 91 -3.26 10.11 15.03
CA LEU A 91 -1.90 9.59 14.89
C LEU A 91 -1.95 8.10 14.56
N ALA A 92 -2.78 7.31 15.26
CA ALA A 92 -2.98 5.90 14.96
C ALA A 92 -3.47 5.67 13.52
N GLY A 93 -4.38 6.52 13.03
CA GLY A 93 -4.82 6.52 11.62
C GLY A 93 -3.65 6.70 10.64
N ARG A 94 -2.84 7.76 10.83
CA ARG A 94 -1.65 8.02 9.99
C ARG A 94 -0.60 6.92 10.06
N LEU A 95 -0.38 6.33 11.24
CA LEU A 95 0.55 5.22 11.39
C LEU A 95 0.03 3.97 10.65
N ARG A 96 -1.28 3.72 10.62
CA ARG A 96 -1.89 2.64 9.82
C ARG A 96 -1.83 2.94 8.32
N GLU A 97 -1.99 4.18 7.90
CA GLU A 97 -1.75 4.61 6.51
C GLU A 97 -0.30 4.32 6.10
N MET A 98 0.69 4.58 6.96
CA MET A 98 2.10 4.22 6.73
C MET A 98 2.34 2.70 6.73
N GLN A 99 1.78 1.93 7.68
CA GLN A 99 1.84 0.46 7.68
C GLN A 99 1.32 -0.13 6.35
N ILE A 100 0.20 0.41 5.85
CA ILE A 100 -0.42 -0.02 4.60
C ILE A 100 0.47 0.29 3.39
N GLN A 101 1.09 1.47 3.36
CA GLN A 101 2.03 1.85 2.30
C GLN A 101 3.29 0.97 2.31
N PHE A 102 3.90 0.76 3.47
CA PHE A 102 5.08 -0.11 3.63
C PHE A 102 4.81 -1.55 3.21
N ALA A 103 3.72 -2.16 3.69
CA ALA A 103 3.37 -3.51 3.29
C ALA A 103 2.93 -3.60 1.81
N ARG A 104 2.47 -2.51 1.17
CA ARG A 104 2.26 -2.42 -0.28
C ARG A 104 3.59 -2.42 -1.04
N GLU A 105 4.59 -1.68 -0.57
CA GLU A 105 5.93 -1.67 -1.17
C GLU A 105 6.63 -3.04 -1.06
N ASP A 106 6.45 -3.74 0.07
CA ASP A 106 6.87 -5.14 0.25
C ASP A 106 6.12 -6.11 -0.70
N ALA A 107 4.82 -5.90 -0.92
CA ALA A 107 4.04 -6.69 -1.87
C ALA A 107 4.47 -6.45 -3.33
N ASP A 108 4.74 -5.19 -3.70
CA ASP A 108 5.32 -4.80 -4.97
C ASP A 108 6.73 -5.42 -5.14
N GLU A 109 7.54 -5.52 -4.08
CA GLU A 109 8.87 -6.18 -4.09
C GLU A 109 8.72 -7.69 -4.33
N LEU A 110 7.81 -8.35 -3.61
CA LEU A 110 7.51 -9.77 -3.80
C LEU A 110 7.00 -10.06 -5.21
N GLU A 111 6.15 -9.21 -5.79
CA GLU A 111 5.72 -9.36 -7.19
C GLU A 111 6.89 -9.10 -8.17
N ARG A 112 7.70 -8.05 -7.95
CA ARG A 112 8.90 -7.76 -8.75
C ARG A 112 9.93 -8.89 -8.69
N ALA A 113 10.02 -9.63 -7.57
CA ALA A 113 10.83 -10.83 -7.42
C ALA A 113 10.20 -12.02 -8.15
N ALA A 114 8.91 -12.31 -7.92
CA ALA A 114 8.17 -13.40 -8.55
C ALA A 114 8.17 -13.30 -10.09
N ARG A 115 8.07 -12.08 -10.63
CA ARG A 115 8.18 -11.79 -12.08
C ARG A 115 9.58 -12.07 -12.65
N LYS A 116 10.65 -12.04 -11.84
CA LYS A 116 12.03 -12.37 -12.25
C LYS A 116 12.36 -13.86 -12.08
N THR A 117 11.85 -14.50 -11.02
CA THR A 117 12.11 -15.92 -10.71
C THR A 117 11.14 -16.87 -11.43
N HIS A 118 9.96 -16.37 -11.79
CA HIS A 118 8.78 -17.16 -12.20
C HIS A 118 8.39 -18.24 -11.17
N ALA A 119 8.81 -18.10 -9.90
CA ALA A 119 8.54 -19.09 -8.87
C ALA A 119 7.12 -18.92 -8.31
N SER A 120 6.30 -19.98 -8.38
CA SER A 120 4.94 -19.99 -7.84
C SER A 120 4.87 -19.73 -6.34
N ALA A 121 5.92 -20.04 -5.58
CA ALA A 121 6.03 -19.74 -4.15
C ALA A 121 6.22 -18.24 -3.86
N ASP A 122 6.83 -17.48 -4.77
CA ASP A 122 6.97 -16.03 -4.63
C ASP A 122 5.63 -15.34 -4.96
N TYR A 123 4.95 -15.82 -6.01
CA TYR A 123 3.57 -15.41 -6.32
C TYR A 123 2.56 -15.78 -5.22
N GLY A 124 2.72 -16.93 -4.55
CA GLY A 124 1.90 -17.30 -3.40
C GLY A 124 2.03 -16.27 -2.26
N ARG A 125 3.28 -15.98 -1.85
CA ARG A 125 3.56 -14.95 -0.83
C ARG A 125 3.04 -13.56 -1.21
N CYS A 126 3.20 -13.16 -2.47
CA CYS A 126 2.59 -11.93 -2.99
C CYS A 126 1.06 -11.90 -2.79
N ALA A 127 0.37 -13.00 -3.14
CA ALA A 127 -1.08 -13.09 -3.01
C ALA A 127 -1.55 -12.99 -1.54
N ASP A 128 -0.84 -13.66 -0.64
CA ASP A 128 -1.13 -13.64 0.80
C ASP A 128 -0.90 -12.24 1.42
N THR A 129 0.19 -11.55 1.05
CA THR A 129 0.45 -10.17 1.52
C THR A 129 -0.63 -9.19 1.04
N TYR A 130 -1.01 -9.23 -0.24
CA TYR A 130 -2.07 -8.37 -0.77
C TYR A 130 -3.46 -8.69 -0.19
N ALA A 131 -3.76 -9.96 0.10
CA ALA A 131 -4.98 -10.34 0.80
C ALA A 131 -5.01 -9.79 2.25
N SER A 132 -3.90 -9.96 2.99
CA SER A 132 -3.71 -9.40 4.33
C SER A 132 -3.82 -7.87 4.37
N LEU A 133 -3.34 -7.18 3.33
CA LEU A 133 -3.52 -5.74 3.15
C LEU A 133 -4.99 -5.37 2.93
N ALA A 134 -5.68 -6.07 2.02
CA ALA A 134 -7.09 -5.79 1.71
C ALA A 134 -8.01 -5.99 2.92
N ASP A 135 -7.72 -6.99 3.76
CA ASP A 135 -8.51 -7.27 4.97
C ASP A 135 -8.16 -6.28 6.10
N ARG A 136 -6.88 -5.97 6.35
CA ARG A 136 -6.47 -4.88 7.28
C ARG A 136 -7.08 -3.52 6.89
N LEU A 137 -7.06 -3.19 5.60
CA LEU A 137 -7.68 -1.96 5.09
C LEU A 137 -9.21 -2.00 5.30
N ALA A 138 -9.87 -3.14 5.07
CA ALA A 138 -11.30 -3.28 5.31
C ALA A 138 -11.68 -2.96 6.77
N GLU A 139 -10.89 -3.46 7.73
CA GLU A 139 -11.08 -3.31 9.18
C GLU A 139 -10.82 -1.89 9.72
N THR A 140 -10.22 -0.98 8.95
CA THR A 140 -10.02 0.41 9.40
C THR A 140 -11.35 1.14 9.65
N ASP A 141 -11.49 1.85 10.77
CA ASP A 141 -12.67 2.70 11.06
C ASP A 141 -12.78 3.97 10.17
N VAL A 142 -11.93 4.10 9.14
CA VAL A 142 -12.08 5.12 8.10
C VAL A 142 -13.43 4.91 7.40
N ALA A 143 -14.32 5.89 7.59
CA ALA A 143 -15.66 5.89 7.03
C ALA A 143 -15.63 5.57 5.52
N ASN A 144 -16.56 4.71 5.09
CA ASN A 144 -16.51 3.97 3.82
C ASN A 144 -16.43 4.88 2.57
N SER A 145 -15.22 5.32 2.25
CA SER A 145 -14.92 6.35 1.26
C SER A 145 -14.56 5.73 -0.09
N TYR A 146 -14.77 6.51 -1.16
CA TYR A 146 -14.37 6.10 -2.52
C TYR A 146 -12.88 5.73 -2.59
N TRP A 147 -12.00 6.47 -1.91
CA TRP A 147 -10.57 6.13 -1.79
C TRP A 147 -10.35 4.77 -1.12
N LYS A 148 -11.01 4.50 0.02
CA LYS A 148 -10.87 3.24 0.75
C LYS A 148 -11.35 2.06 -0.09
N GLN A 149 -12.48 2.21 -0.80
CA GLN A 149 -13.01 1.19 -1.69
C GLN A 149 -12.07 0.89 -2.85
N ARG A 150 -11.56 1.93 -3.54
CA ARG A 150 -10.61 1.79 -4.63
C ARG A 150 -9.31 1.11 -4.18
N GLN A 151 -8.70 1.53 -3.08
CA GLN A 151 -7.48 0.88 -2.54
C GLN A 151 -7.72 -0.59 -2.20
N LEU A 152 -8.86 -0.92 -1.60
CA LEU A 152 -9.26 -2.28 -1.27
C LEU A 152 -9.54 -3.13 -2.52
N SER A 153 -10.01 -2.54 -3.62
CA SER A 153 -10.15 -3.20 -4.93
C SER A 153 -8.81 -3.36 -5.66
N GLU A 154 -7.91 -2.36 -5.62
CA GLU A 154 -6.53 -2.47 -6.12
C GLU A 154 -5.79 -3.65 -5.44
N MET A 155 -5.83 -3.71 -4.10
CA MET A 155 -5.21 -4.81 -3.33
C MET A 155 -5.82 -6.18 -3.68
N ARG A 156 -7.15 -6.28 -3.80
CA ARG A 156 -7.83 -7.53 -4.18
C ARG A 156 -7.53 -7.96 -5.61
N TYR A 157 -7.35 -7.01 -6.53
CA TYR A 157 -6.94 -7.29 -7.90
C TYR A 157 -5.51 -7.82 -7.95
N ASN A 158 -4.57 -7.18 -7.26
CA ASN A 158 -3.18 -7.64 -7.21
C ASN A 158 -3.05 -9.01 -6.52
N ALA A 159 -3.80 -9.24 -5.42
CA ALA A 159 -3.94 -10.56 -4.80
C ALA A 159 -4.47 -11.62 -5.80
N ALA A 160 -5.45 -11.27 -6.64
CA ALA A 160 -5.99 -12.16 -7.66
C ALA A 160 -4.97 -12.49 -8.75
N VAL A 161 -4.20 -11.49 -9.21
CA VAL A 161 -3.12 -11.66 -10.21
C VAL A 161 -2.02 -12.56 -9.66
N CYS A 162 -1.55 -12.33 -8.45
CA CYS A 162 -0.56 -13.20 -7.82
C CYS A 162 -1.10 -14.60 -7.53
N ALA A 163 -2.36 -14.75 -7.11
CA ALA A 163 -3.00 -16.07 -6.96
C ALA A 163 -3.17 -16.82 -8.29
N GLU A 164 -3.44 -16.12 -9.40
CA GLU A 164 -3.50 -16.70 -10.74
C GLU A 164 -2.11 -17.27 -11.13
N HIS A 165 -1.05 -16.47 -10.98
CA HIS A 165 0.33 -16.90 -11.27
C HIS A 165 0.89 -17.95 -10.30
N ALA A 166 0.41 -18.02 -9.05
CA ALA A 166 0.73 -19.08 -8.10
C ALA A 166 0.08 -20.44 -8.43
N GLY A 167 -0.89 -20.49 -9.35
CA GLY A 167 -1.68 -21.70 -9.64
C GLY A 167 -2.83 -21.93 -8.64
N HIS A 168 -3.39 -20.85 -8.09
CA HIS A 168 -4.51 -20.84 -7.14
C HIS A 168 -5.79 -20.25 -7.79
N PRO A 169 -6.32 -20.88 -8.86
CA PRO A 169 -7.32 -20.28 -9.74
C PRO A 169 -8.65 -19.98 -9.05
N LEU A 170 -9.06 -20.78 -8.07
CA LEU A 170 -10.32 -20.57 -7.34
C LEU A 170 -10.24 -19.31 -6.44
N THR A 171 -9.07 -19.05 -5.85
CA THR A 171 -8.80 -17.83 -5.07
C THR A 171 -8.83 -16.62 -5.99
N ALA A 172 -8.11 -16.67 -7.12
CA ALA A 172 -8.10 -15.61 -8.12
C ALA A 172 -9.50 -15.32 -8.69
N LEU A 173 -10.29 -16.34 -9.04
CA LEU A 173 -11.68 -16.18 -9.49
C LEU A 173 -12.56 -15.51 -8.43
N SER A 174 -12.42 -15.88 -7.15
CA SER A 174 -13.19 -15.27 -6.07
C SER A 174 -12.84 -13.80 -5.88
N LEU A 175 -11.55 -13.45 -6.03
CA LEU A 175 -11.07 -12.07 -5.88
C LEU A 175 -11.42 -11.20 -7.09
N TYR A 176 -11.20 -11.66 -8.33
CA TYR A 176 -11.61 -10.92 -9.54
C TYR A 176 -13.11 -10.62 -9.54
N ARG A 177 -13.95 -11.58 -9.12
CA ARG A 177 -15.38 -11.34 -8.95
C ARG A 177 -15.66 -10.21 -7.95
N ARG A 178 -15.04 -10.24 -6.76
CA ARG A 178 -15.20 -9.19 -5.73
C ARG A 178 -14.76 -7.81 -6.21
N VAL A 179 -13.75 -7.72 -7.08
CA VAL A 179 -13.31 -6.46 -7.70
C VAL A 179 -14.34 -5.97 -8.71
N ALA A 180 -14.82 -6.83 -9.62
CA ALA A 180 -15.82 -6.48 -10.61
C ALA A 180 -17.21 -6.16 -10.01
N GLU A 181 -17.50 -6.63 -8.80
CA GLU A 181 -18.71 -6.27 -8.03
C GLU A 181 -18.55 -4.98 -7.20
N ALA A 182 -17.36 -4.37 -7.13
CA ALA A 182 -17.04 -3.28 -6.19
C ALA A 182 -16.36 -2.03 -6.77
N ASP A 183 -15.69 -2.11 -7.92
CA ASP A 183 -14.98 -0.97 -8.52
C ASP A 183 -15.12 -0.98 -10.05
N GLU A 184 -15.87 -0.01 -10.58
CA GLU A 184 -16.14 0.13 -12.02
C GLU A 184 -14.87 0.32 -12.85
N ALA A 185 -13.81 0.95 -12.31
CA ALA A 185 -12.56 1.22 -13.03
C ALA A 185 -11.69 -0.05 -13.19
N LEU A 186 -11.84 -1.02 -12.28
CA LEU A 186 -11.14 -2.31 -12.36
C LEU A 186 -12.05 -3.45 -12.88
N ALA A 187 -13.36 -3.21 -12.99
CA ALA A 187 -14.35 -4.24 -13.32
C ALA A 187 -14.13 -4.89 -14.69
N GLU A 188 -13.73 -4.12 -15.71
CA GLU A 188 -13.43 -4.65 -17.05
C GLU A 188 -12.22 -5.61 -17.01
N GLN A 189 -11.08 -5.14 -16.48
CA GLN A 189 -9.86 -5.95 -16.39
C GLN A 189 -10.07 -7.22 -15.56
N ALA A 190 -10.75 -7.10 -14.41
CA ALA A 190 -11.11 -8.21 -13.56
C ALA A 190 -12.06 -9.20 -14.26
N SER A 191 -13.05 -8.71 -15.01
CA SER A 191 -13.98 -9.55 -15.77
C SER A 191 -13.31 -10.32 -16.91
N VAL A 192 -12.41 -9.69 -17.67
CA VAL A 192 -11.64 -10.34 -18.75
C VAL A 192 -10.78 -11.47 -18.18
N ARG A 193 -10.06 -11.23 -17.08
CA ARG A 193 -9.27 -12.27 -16.39
C ARG A 193 -10.15 -13.37 -15.79
N PHE A 194 -11.28 -13.02 -15.18
CA PHE A 194 -12.26 -13.97 -14.64
C PHE A 194 -12.80 -14.92 -15.72
N VAL A 195 -13.22 -14.40 -16.88
CA VAL A 195 -13.70 -15.21 -18.00
C VAL A 195 -12.60 -16.11 -18.57
N ARG A 196 -11.38 -15.58 -18.79
CA ARG A 196 -10.22 -16.36 -19.23
C ARG A 196 -9.94 -17.54 -18.28
N LEU A 197 -9.96 -17.27 -16.98
CA LEU A 197 -9.62 -18.25 -15.95
C LEU A 197 -10.74 -19.29 -15.73
N LEU A 198 -12.01 -18.90 -15.87
CA LEU A 198 -13.14 -19.84 -15.96
C LEU A 198 -12.97 -20.79 -17.16
N GLY A 199 -12.62 -20.25 -18.33
CA GLY A 199 -12.39 -21.02 -19.56
C GLY A 199 -11.24 -22.04 -19.46
N ALA A 200 -10.31 -21.83 -18.52
CA ALA A 200 -9.19 -22.74 -18.24
C ALA A 200 -9.47 -23.79 -17.15
N LEU A 201 -10.56 -23.66 -16.37
CA LEU A 201 -10.88 -24.60 -15.29
C LEU A 201 -10.94 -26.08 -15.72
N PRO A 202 -11.49 -26.46 -16.90
CA PRO A 202 -11.48 -27.85 -17.35
C PRO A 202 -10.07 -28.41 -17.51
N GLN A 203 -9.16 -27.65 -18.10
CA GLN A 203 -7.76 -28.03 -18.35
C GLN A 203 -6.96 -28.11 -17.05
N ILE A 204 -7.19 -27.18 -16.11
CA ILE A 204 -6.63 -27.24 -14.75
C ILE A 204 -7.17 -28.47 -14.00
N GLY A 205 -8.45 -28.79 -14.16
CA GLY A 205 -9.06 -30.01 -13.62
C GLY A 205 -8.40 -31.28 -14.14
N ILE A 206 -8.19 -31.36 -15.46
CA ILE A 206 -7.47 -32.47 -16.11
C ILE A 206 -6.03 -32.56 -15.59
N ALA A 207 -5.29 -31.45 -15.55
CA ALA A 207 -3.90 -31.43 -15.05
C ALA A 207 -3.79 -31.92 -13.60
N ARG A 208 -4.71 -31.49 -12.72
CA ARG A 208 -4.78 -31.97 -11.33
C ARG A 208 -5.10 -33.46 -11.23
N LEU A 209 -5.97 -33.99 -12.11
CA LEU A 209 -6.32 -35.42 -12.15
C LEU A 209 -5.21 -36.30 -12.73
N THR A 210 -4.37 -35.77 -13.62
CA THR A 210 -3.22 -36.50 -14.21
C THR A 210 -1.90 -36.30 -13.45
N GLY A 211 -1.88 -35.44 -12.44
CA GLY A 211 -0.66 -35.06 -11.71
C GLY A 211 0.29 -34.15 -12.49
N ALA A 212 -0.17 -33.56 -13.60
CA ALA A 212 0.61 -32.60 -14.37
C ALA A 212 0.73 -31.25 -13.64
N PRO A 213 1.84 -30.50 -13.81
CA PRO A 213 1.97 -29.17 -13.22
C PRO A 213 0.91 -28.22 -13.79
N ILE A 214 0.25 -27.44 -12.94
CA ILE A 214 -0.77 -26.46 -13.39
C ILE A 214 -0.15 -25.42 -14.35
N SER A 215 1.15 -25.16 -14.22
CA SER A 215 1.93 -24.31 -15.14
C SER A 215 2.08 -24.85 -16.57
N THR A 216 1.71 -26.10 -16.86
CA THR A 216 1.62 -26.62 -18.25
C THR A 216 0.24 -26.41 -18.87
N VAL A 217 -0.70 -25.77 -18.17
CA VAL A 217 -1.98 -25.36 -18.75
C VAL A 217 -1.80 -24.00 -19.42
N GLU A 218 -1.74 -23.99 -20.75
CA GLU A 218 -1.89 -22.75 -21.50
C GLU A 218 -3.29 -22.18 -21.25
N LEU A 219 -3.36 -21.02 -20.59
CA LEU A 219 -4.60 -20.24 -20.51
C LEU A 219 -5.01 -19.84 -21.94
N PRO A 220 -6.30 -19.92 -22.29
CA PRO A 220 -6.75 -19.60 -23.65
C PRO A 220 -6.40 -18.14 -23.98
N ARG A 221 -5.57 -17.95 -25.01
CA ARG A 221 -5.27 -16.63 -25.58
C ARG A 221 -6.47 -16.13 -26.39
N HIS A 222 -7.54 -15.75 -25.70
CA HIS A 222 -8.58 -14.95 -26.32
C HIS A 222 -8.06 -13.53 -26.52
N GLU A 223 -7.63 -13.24 -27.75
CA GLU A 223 -7.50 -11.90 -28.29
C GLU A 223 -8.89 -11.26 -28.35
N TYR A 224 -9.34 -10.73 -27.21
CA TYR A 224 -10.35 -9.68 -27.21
C TYR A 224 -9.67 -8.41 -27.71
N ASN A 225 -9.92 -8.06 -28.97
CA ASN A 225 -9.63 -6.72 -29.49
C ASN A 225 -10.63 -5.72 -28.85
N PHE A 226 -10.40 -5.38 -27.59
CA PHE A 226 -10.79 -4.08 -27.07
C PHE A 226 -9.91 -3.04 -27.78
N PRO A 227 -10.47 -1.92 -28.27
CA PRO A 227 -9.66 -0.88 -28.90
C PRO A 227 -8.69 -0.26 -27.89
N ASP A 228 -7.47 0.03 -28.31
CA ASP A 228 -6.39 0.61 -27.47
C ASP A 228 -6.70 2.06 -26.97
N ASP A 229 -7.89 2.58 -27.25
CA ASP A 229 -8.32 3.96 -27.02
C ASP A 229 -8.81 4.24 -25.58
N ILE A 230 -8.84 3.23 -24.69
CA ILE A 230 -9.46 3.32 -23.36
C ILE A 230 -8.41 3.41 -22.24
N ILE A 231 -8.13 4.67 -21.86
CA ILE A 231 -7.49 5.15 -20.62
C ILE A 231 -5.96 5.05 -20.57
N GLU A 232 -5.31 6.17 -20.91
CA GLU A 232 -4.13 6.62 -20.17
C GLU A 232 -4.58 7.22 -18.82
N PHE A 233 -4.18 6.57 -17.71
CA PHE A 233 -4.19 7.02 -16.30
C PHE A 233 -5.53 7.44 -15.64
#